data_AF-A0A6V8N4D0-F1
#
_entry.id   AF-A0A6V8N4D0-F1
#
_cell.length_a   1.000
_cell.length_b   1.000
_cell.length_c   1.000
_cell.angle_alpha   90.00
_cell.angle_beta   90.00
_cell.angle_gamma   90.00
#
_symmetry.space_group_name_H-M   'P 1'
#
loop_
_entity.id
_entity.type
_entity.pdbx_description
1 polymer ?
#
loop_
_entity_poly.entity_id
_entity_poly.type
_entity_poly.pdbx_seq_one_letter_code
_entity_poly.pdbx_strand_id
1 'polypeptide(L)'
;MRFRYDEKLSRRLKTVELIVETCPWDLPAKDYSPDSLVSLYIEAGELERRSQVKAAGGRWCPEEGLWYVRYGNIAGTALERHIQVGLFGSELT
;
A
#
# COMPACT_ATOMS: atom_id res chain seq x y z
N MET A 1 12.73 -18.70 -18.79
CA MET A 1 14.18 -18.42 -18.85
C MET A 1 14.48 -17.60 -20.10
N ARG A 2 15.06 -16.41 -19.94
CA ARG A 2 15.31 -15.47 -21.05
C ARG A 2 16.80 -15.33 -21.28
N PHE A 3 17.21 -15.31 -22.54
CA PHE A 3 18.60 -15.08 -22.94
C PHE A 3 18.70 -13.76 -23.66
N ARG A 4 19.74 -13.00 -23.33
CA ARG A 4 20.12 -11.79 -24.05
C ARG A 4 21.60 -11.84 -24.35
N TYR A 5 21.96 -11.54 -25.58
CA TYR A 5 23.35 -11.45 -25.99
C TYR A 5 23.74 -9.97 -26.01
N ASP A 6 24.87 -9.67 -25.40
CA ASP A 6 25.47 -8.34 -25.42
C ASP A 6 26.74 -8.44 -26.26
N GLU A 7 26.65 -8.05 -27.53
CA GLU A 7 27.74 -8.16 -28.50
C GLU A 7 28.88 -7.17 -28.20
N LYS A 8 28.55 -6.00 -27.62
CA LYS A 8 29.55 -4.98 -27.26
C LYS A 8 30.48 -5.46 -26.15
N LEU A 9 29.94 -6.26 -25.22
CA LEU A 9 30.69 -6.83 -24.11
C LEU A 9 31.07 -8.29 -24.33
N SER A 10 30.68 -8.88 -25.47
CA SER A 10 30.83 -10.31 -25.80
C SER A 10 30.37 -11.24 -24.67
N ARG A 11 29.17 -10.98 -24.14
CA ARG A 11 28.59 -11.73 -23.01
C ARG A 11 27.20 -12.25 -23.33
N ARG A 12 26.91 -13.45 -22.83
CA ARG A 12 25.56 -14.02 -22.82
C ARG A 12 24.97 -13.84 -21.42
N LEU A 13 23.92 -13.05 -21.32
CA LEU A 13 23.14 -12.85 -20.12
C LEU A 13 21.99 -13.86 -20.11
N LYS A 14 21.82 -14.55 -18.98
CA LYS A 14 20.74 -15.52 -18.76
C LYS A 14 19.95 -15.08 -17.54
N THR A 15 18.67 -14.77 -17.76
CA THR A 15 17.75 -14.35 -16.70
C THR A 15 16.78 -15.48 -16.41
N VAL A 16 16.68 -15.85 -15.15
CA VAL A 16 15.65 -16.73 -14.63
C VAL A 16 14.76 -15.90 -13.71
N GLU A 17 13.45 -16.03 -13.91
CA GLU A 17 12.46 -15.55 -12.96
C GLU A 17 12.22 -16.71 -12.00
N LEU A 18 12.61 -16.54 -10.75
CA LEU A 18 12.49 -17.57 -9.73
C LEU A 18 11.38 -17.16 -8.77
N ILE A 19 10.33 -17.96 -8.73
CA ILE A 19 9.29 -17.87 -7.71
C ILE A 19 9.79 -18.76 -6.56
N VAL A 20 10.24 -18.14 -5.48
CA VAL A 20 10.78 -18.85 -4.30
C VAL A 20 9.64 -19.40 -3.44
N GLU A 21 8.48 -18.75 -3.48
CA GLU A 21 7.29 -19.14 -2.73
C GLU A 21 6.03 -18.69 -3.48
N THR A 22 4.96 -19.46 -3.35
CA THR A 22 3.62 -19.07 -3.78
C THR A 22 2.69 -19.25 -2.60
N CYS A 23 2.32 -18.15 -1.96
CA CYS A 23 1.31 -18.11 -0.93
C CYS A 23 0.03 -17.49 -1.49
N PRO A 24 -1.16 -17.92 -1.04
CA PRO A 24 -2.37 -17.13 -1.22
C PRO A 24 -2.10 -15.74 -0.67
N TRP A 25 -2.16 -14.73 -1.55
CA TRP A 25 -2.17 -13.35 -1.10
C TRP A 25 -3.58 -13.06 -0.57
N ASP A 26 -3.81 -13.48 0.66
CA ASP A 26 -4.99 -13.09 1.41
C ASP A 26 -4.83 -11.58 1.65
N LEU A 27 -5.48 -10.77 0.81
CA LEU A 27 -5.73 -9.38 1.16
C LEU A 27 -6.45 -9.48 2.49
N PRO A 28 -5.86 -9.03 3.62
CA PRO A 28 -6.50 -9.19 4.91
C PRO A 28 -7.91 -8.66 4.77
N ALA A 29 -8.89 -9.53 4.96
CA ALA A 29 -10.29 -9.20 4.80
C ALA A 29 -10.52 -7.93 5.60
N LYS A 30 -10.83 -6.85 4.88
CA LYS A 30 -11.03 -5.52 5.44
C LYS A 30 -12.40 -5.50 6.13
N ASP A 31 -12.59 -6.36 7.13
CA ASP A 31 -13.67 -6.24 8.11
C ASP A 31 -13.34 -5.09 9.06
N TYR A 32 -13.17 -3.90 8.49
CA TYR A 32 -13.11 -2.69 9.27
C TYR A 32 -14.53 -2.41 9.74
N SER A 33 -14.70 -2.37 11.07
CA SER A 33 -15.90 -1.78 11.63
C SER A 33 -15.99 -0.33 11.13
N PRO A 34 -17.19 0.22 10.88
CA PRO A 34 -17.34 1.64 10.52
C PRO A 34 -16.70 2.58 11.55
N ASP A 35 -16.53 2.14 12.80
CA ASP A 35 -15.84 2.90 13.83
C ASP A 35 -14.31 2.76 13.82
N SER A 36 -13.76 1.76 13.11
CA SER A 36 -12.33 1.48 13.06
C SER A 36 -11.56 2.65 12.44
N LEU A 37 -10.48 3.07 13.10
CA LEU A 37 -9.54 4.04 12.56
C LEU A 37 -8.59 3.33 11.60
N VAL A 38 -8.49 3.83 10.37
CA VAL A 38 -7.62 3.29 9.33
C VAL A 38 -6.61 4.36 8.90
N SER A 39 -5.39 3.92 8.61
CA SER A 39 -4.35 4.77 8.05
C SER A 39 -4.39 4.73 6.52
N LEU A 40 -4.24 5.89 5.91
CA LEU A 40 -4.25 6.12 4.47
C LEU A 40 -2.90 6.73 4.07
N TYR A 41 -2.26 6.13 3.07
CA TYR A 41 -1.10 6.73 2.43
C TYR A 41 -1.53 7.49 1.18
N ILE A 42 -1.28 8.80 1.15
CA ILE A 42 -1.56 9.67 0.01
C ILE A 42 -0.31 10.45 -0.31
N GLU A 43 0.09 10.40 -1.58
CA GLU A 43 1.31 11.06 -2.04
C GLU A 43 1.21 12.59 -1.88
N ALA A 44 2.37 13.24 -1.74
CA ALA A 44 2.43 14.67 -1.51
C ALA A 44 1.84 15.52 -2.64
N GLY A 45 1.89 15.04 -3.88
CA GLY A 45 1.34 15.71 -5.05
C GLY A 45 -0.19 15.66 -5.17
N GLU A 46 -0.87 14.76 -4.47
CA GLU A 46 -2.31 14.50 -4.65
C GLU A 46 -3.19 15.40 -3.76
N LEU A 47 -3.15 16.71 -4.03
CA LEU A 47 -3.88 17.76 -3.29
C LEU A 47 -5.41 17.51 -3.22
N GLU A 48 -6.01 17.01 -4.30
CA GLU A 48 -7.45 16.68 -4.33
C GLU A 48 -7.80 15.57 -3.33
N ARG A 49 -6.99 14.50 -3.29
CA ARG A 49 -7.22 13.37 -2.36
C ARG A 49 -7.00 13.77 -0.91
N ARG A 50 -6.01 14.63 -0.64
CA ARG A 50 -5.80 15.23 0.68
C ARG A 50 -7.01 16.03 1.13
N SER A 51 -7.61 16.79 0.22
CA SER A 51 -8.83 17.54 0.49
C SER A 51 -10.02 16.61 0.78
N GLN A 52 -10.14 15.50 0.04
CA GLN A 52 -11.17 14.48 0.28
C GLN A 52 -11.01 13.82 1.65
N VAL A 53 -9.78 13.44 2.04
CA VAL A 53 -9.53 12.86 3.37
C VAL A 53 -9.82 13.85 4.48
N LYS A 54 -9.41 15.11 4.30
CA LYS A 54 -9.71 16.18 5.26
C LYS A 54 -11.22 16.42 5.37
N ALA A 55 -11.96 16.37 4.27
CA ALA A 55 -13.42 16.48 4.26
C ALA A 55 -14.09 15.28 4.95
N ALA A 56 -13.51 14.08 4.84
CA ALA A 56 -13.94 12.88 5.56
C ALA A 56 -13.55 12.89 7.05
N GLY A 57 -12.97 13.98 7.57
CA GLY A 57 -12.56 14.10 8.97
C GLY A 57 -11.21 13.44 9.28
N GLY A 58 -10.39 13.19 8.26
CA GLY A 58 -9.08 12.59 8.42
C GLY A 58 -8.10 13.53 9.13
N ARG A 59 -7.34 12.97 10.08
CA ARG A 59 -6.26 13.62 10.81
C ARG A 59 -4.92 13.27 10.15
N TRP A 60 -4.14 14.29 9.80
CA TRP A 60 -2.78 14.11 9.32
C TRP A 60 -1.82 13.82 10.50
N CYS A 61 -1.03 12.75 10.40
CA CYS A 61 0.06 12.44 11.33
C CYS A 61 1.41 12.66 10.62
N PRO A 62 2.12 13.77 10.92
CA PRO A 62 3.39 14.10 10.27
C PRO A 62 4.54 13.16 10.66
N GLU A 63 4.44 12.49 11.82
CA GLU A 63 5.48 11.56 12.31
C GLU A 63 5.61 10.31 11.44
N GLU A 64 4.48 9.84 10.90
CA GLU A 64 4.44 8.66 10.02
C GLU A 64 4.20 9.02 8.55
N GLY A 65 3.85 10.27 8.26
CA GLY A 65 3.47 10.68 6.91
C GLY A 65 2.16 10.04 6.44
N LEU A 66 1.24 9.76 7.37
CA LEU A 66 -0.02 9.06 7.12
C LEU A 66 -1.23 9.87 7.56
N TRP A 67 -2.35 9.63 6.88
CA TRP A 67 -3.65 10.17 7.26
C TRP A 67 -4.45 9.13 8.03
N TYR A 68 -5.05 9.53 9.14
CA TYR A 68 -5.91 8.69 9.96
C TYR A 68 -7.36 9.09 9.79
N VAL A 69 -8.23 8.18 9.39
CA VAL A 69 -9.67 8.45 9.22
C VAL A 69 -10.48 7.26 9.71
N ARG A 70 -11.72 7.50 10.14
CA ARG A 70 -12.64 6.41 10.48
C ARG A 70 -13.10 5.74 9.19
N TYR A 71 -13.07 4.41 9.15
CA TYR A 71 -13.45 3.63 7.98
C TYR A 71 -14.87 3.95 7.51
N GLY A 72 -15.82 4.15 8.43
CA GLY A 72 -17.20 4.53 8.09
C GLY A 72 -17.34 5.82 7.30
N ASN A 73 -16.37 6.75 7.39
CA ASN A 73 -16.39 8.00 6.62
C ASN A 73 -15.81 7.84 5.20
N ILE A 74 -15.08 6.76 4.93
CA ILE A 74 -14.46 6.49 3.63
C ILE A 74 -14.99 5.22 2.95
N ALA A 75 -15.76 4.38 3.66
CA ALA A 75 -16.39 3.19 3.14
C ALA A 75 -17.31 3.54 1.95
N GLY A 76 -17.10 2.90 0.81
CA GLY A 76 -17.79 3.18 -0.45
C GLY A 76 -17.15 4.28 -1.31
N THR A 77 -15.98 4.81 -0.93
CA THR A 77 -15.28 5.86 -1.70
C THR A 77 -13.98 5.35 -2.31
N ALA A 78 -13.42 6.13 -3.24
CA ALA A 78 -12.12 5.83 -3.85
C ALA A 78 -10.95 5.79 -2.83
N LEU A 79 -11.14 6.33 -1.62
CA LEU A 79 -10.13 6.36 -0.57
C LEU A 79 -9.83 4.98 0.03
N GLU A 80 -10.75 4.01 -0.08
CA GLU A 80 -10.54 2.65 0.45
C GLU A 80 -9.32 1.94 -0.16
N ARG A 81 -8.97 2.31 -1.39
CA ARG A 81 -7.80 1.79 -2.12
C ARG A 81 -6.47 2.26 -1.56
N HIS A 82 -6.48 3.38 -0.84
CA HIS A 82 -5.31 3.99 -0.23
C HIS A 82 -5.10 3.57 1.22
N ILE A 83 -5.96 2.71 1.77
CA ILE A 83 -5.81 2.18 3.12
C ILE A 83 -4.54 1.33 3.16
N GLN A 84 -3.58 1.79 3.94
CA GLN A 84 -2.39 1.04 4.24
C GLN A 84 -2.74 0.09 5.38
N VAL A 85 -2.81 -1.21 5.08
CA VAL A 85 -2.88 -2.19 6.13
C VAL A 85 -1.50 -2.22 6.75
N GLY A 86 -1.37 -1.66 7.96
CA GLY A 86 -0.15 -1.75 8.72
C GLY A 86 0.20 -3.22 8.89
N LEU A 87 1.26 -3.67 8.22
CA LEU A 87 2.12 -4.73 8.73
C LEU A 87 2.78 -4.17 10.00
N PHE A 88 2.00 -3.93 11.05
CA PHE A 88 2.56 -3.80 12.38
C PHE A 88 3.07 -5.19 12.70
N GLY A 89 4.35 -5.40 12.42
CA GLY A 89 5.11 -6.54 12.88
C GLY A 89 4.81 -6.71 14.35
N SER A 90 4.11 -7.79 14.65
CA SER A 90 3.95 -8.32 15.98
C SER A 90 5.28 -8.92 16.38
N GLU A 91 6.25 -8.05 16.66
CA GLU A 91 7.46 -8.39 17.40
C GLU A 91 7.43 -7.60 18.70
N LEU A 92 6.56 -8.04 19.61
CA LEU A 92 6.74 -7.81 21.04
C LEU A 92 7.24 -9.13 21.62
N THR A 93 8.56 -9.19 21.82
CA THR A 93 9.22 -10.13 22.75
C THR A 93 9.03 -9.63 24.17
#